data_AF-A0A8H6W7N7-F1
#
_entry.id   AF-A0A8H6W7N7-F1
#
_cell.length_a   1.000
_cell.length_b   1.000
_cell.length_c   1.000
_cell.angle_alpha   90.00
_cell.angle_beta   90.00
_cell.angle_gamma   90.00
#
_symmetry.space_group_name_H-M   'P 1'
#
loop_
_entity.id
_entity.type
_entity.pdbx_description
1 polymer ?
#
loop_
_entity_poly.entity_id
_entity_poly.type
_entity_poly.pdbx_seq_one_letter_code
_entity_poly.pdbx_strand_id
1 'polypeptide(L)'
;MHLRLLLVLSGFAAAVAAAKTKAVVLFGDSFTDQSRAHSIANGTFPGKDYQAVFPPADFAADGGVQWSWYLGLYANYTIWNYAVGGAVCSNKLTPLFAVPDVIGGQSDWFVQDHVSHHTLDMDPQEFVTLHNLHAFGARRFIINLVIPLELTRLYAPTSDPTIYFPAPHNGTQWNKRMFNFVHTMNAMLRGGVLALREEWKGTGATVQTFDTYRFFMKMYENPDHFFNGTAPANATGHCHQCPDPDDFQKCGM
;
A
#
# COMPACT_ATOMS: atom_id res chain seq x y z
N MET A 1 -65.77 9.75 -20.66
CA MET A 1 -64.53 9.00 -20.99
C MET A 1 -63.35 9.88 -20.62
N HIS A 2 -62.51 9.48 -19.65
CA HIS A 2 -61.36 10.29 -19.22
C HIS A 2 -60.06 9.63 -19.70
N LEU A 3 -59.31 10.34 -20.55
CA LEU A 3 -58.05 9.87 -21.10
C LEU A 3 -56.94 10.06 -20.08
N ARG A 4 -56.53 8.98 -19.39
CA ARG A 4 -55.37 9.01 -18.50
C ARG A 4 -54.09 9.05 -19.34
N LEU A 5 -53.40 10.19 -19.34
CA LEU A 5 -52.09 10.35 -19.97
C LEU A 5 -51.06 9.49 -19.24
N LEU A 6 -50.68 8.35 -19.82
CA LEU A 6 -49.75 7.41 -19.22
C LEU A 6 -48.33 7.80 -19.63
N LEU A 7 -47.69 8.61 -18.78
CA LEU A 7 -46.39 9.22 -19.05
C LEU A 7 -45.28 8.18 -18.83
N VAL A 8 -45.02 7.37 -19.87
CA VAL A 8 -43.93 6.39 -19.90
C VAL A 8 -42.60 7.14 -19.98
N LEU A 9 -42.04 7.46 -18.82
CA LEU A 9 -40.61 7.77 -18.69
C LEU A 9 -39.83 6.50 -19.04
N SER A 10 -39.44 6.40 -20.31
CA SER A 10 -38.48 5.40 -20.79
C SER A 10 -37.13 5.68 -20.16
N GLY A 11 -36.95 5.18 -18.93
CA GLY A 11 -35.72 5.31 -18.17
C GLY A 11 -34.60 4.63 -18.93
N PHE A 12 -33.79 5.42 -19.63
CA PHE A 12 -32.46 5.02 -20.06
C PHE A 12 -31.60 4.85 -18.82
N ALA A 13 -31.78 3.71 -18.15
CA ALA A 13 -30.77 3.10 -17.30
C ALA A 13 -29.61 2.71 -18.22
N ALA A 14 -28.83 3.72 -18.61
CA ALA A 14 -27.55 3.53 -19.25
C ALA A 14 -26.69 2.74 -18.27
N ALA A 15 -26.65 1.42 -18.46
CA ALA A 15 -25.76 0.55 -17.74
C ALA A 15 -24.34 1.01 -18.08
N VAL A 16 -23.75 1.81 -17.20
CA VAL A 16 -22.38 2.31 -17.32
C VAL A 16 -21.48 1.09 -17.30
N ALA A 17 -21.17 0.58 -18.49
CA ALA A 17 -20.34 -0.59 -18.68
C ALA A 17 -19.03 -0.33 -17.95
N ALA A 18 -18.79 -1.06 -16.86
CA ALA A 18 -17.77 -0.73 -15.89
C ALA A 18 -16.40 -0.70 -16.59
N ALA A 19 -15.92 0.50 -16.90
CA ALA A 19 -14.77 0.70 -17.79
C ALA A 19 -13.60 -0.17 -17.31
N LYS A 20 -12.97 -0.94 -18.20
CA LYS A 20 -11.86 -1.80 -17.81
C LYS A 20 -10.74 -0.93 -17.23
N THR A 21 -10.30 -1.23 -16.01
CA THR A 21 -9.09 -0.62 -15.44
C THR A 21 -7.94 -0.91 -16.41
N LYS A 22 -7.18 0.13 -16.78
CA LYS A 22 -5.96 0.00 -17.61
C LYS A 22 -4.70 0.45 -16.88
N ALA A 23 -4.85 1.25 -15.83
CA ALA A 23 -3.75 1.75 -15.02
C ALA A 23 -4.06 1.55 -13.53
N VAL A 24 -3.02 1.36 -12.73
CA VAL A 24 -3.08 1.27 -11.27
C VAL A 24 -2.10 2.29 -10.70
N VAL A 25 -2.61 3.16 -9.81
CA VAL A 25 -1.79 4.08 -9.02
C VAL A 25 -1.57 3.46 -7.64
N LEU A 26 -0.34 3.49 -7.14
CA LEU A 26 0.07 2.88 -5.89
C LEU A 26 0.76 3.89 -4.98
N PHE A 27 0.45 3.84 -3.69
CA PHE A 27 1.04 4.63 -2.62
C PHE A 27 1.36 3.67 -1.46
N GLY A 28 2.38 3.97 -0.65
CA GLY A 28 2.77 3.08 0.45
C GLY A 28 4.24 3.16 0.84
N ASP A 29 4.72 2.08 1.44
CA ASP A 29 6.04 1.93 2.05
C ASP A 29 6.94 0.94 1.27
N SER A 30 7.94 0.35 1.94
CA SER A 30 8.84 -0.66 1.38
C SER A 30 8.16 -1.97 0.94
N PHE A 31 6.92 -2.24 1.33
CA PHE A 31 6.14 -3.37 0.79
C PHE A 31 5.53 -3.07 -0.60
N THR A 32 5.79 -1.88 -1.17
CA THR A 32 5.32 -1.51 -2.51
C THR A 32 6.36 -0.72 -3.31
N ASP A 33 7.29 -0.01 -2.66
CA ASP A 33 8.38 0.72 -3.32
C ASP A 33 9.30 -0.20 -4.14
N GLN A 34 9.59 0.24 -5.35
CA GLN A 34 10.64 -0.29 -6.21
C GLN A 34 11.65 0.84 -6.49
N SER A 35 12.77 0.85 -5.75
CA SER A 35 13.92 1.78 -5.88
C SER A 35 13.70 3.29 -5.65
N ARG A 36 12.48 3.76 -5.32
CA ARG A 36 12.22 5.21 -5.14
C ARG A 36 12.94 5.76 -3.89
N ALA A 37 13.02 5.01 -2.79
CA ALA A 37 13.80 5.41 -1.60
C ALA A 37 15.31 5.55 -1.88
N HIS A 38 15.90 4.63 -2.63
CA HIS A 38 17.31 4.71 -3.02
C HIS A 38 17.57 5.91 -3.96
N SER A 39 16.63 6.17 -4.88
CA SER A 39 16.67 7.36 -5.75
C SER A 39 16.61 8.67 -4.96
N ILE A 40 15.83 8.74 -3.87
CA ILE A 40 15.81 9.88 -2.94
C ILE A 40 17.17 9.99 -2.21
N ALA A 41 17.65 8.90 -1.62
CA ALA A 41 18.88 8.88 -0.82
C ALA A 41 20.13 9.31 -1.62
N ASN A 42 20.22 8.91 -2.90
CA ASN A 42 21.34 9.26 -3.78
C ASN A 42 21.22 10.65 -4.42
N GLY A 43 20.12 11.38 -4.19
CA GLY A 43 19.84 12.65 -4.86
C GLY A 43 19.58 12.54 -6.37
N THR A 44 19.44 11.31 -6.91
CA THR A 44 19.11 11.04 -8.31
C THR A 44 17.61 11.10 -8.60
N PHE A 45 16.81 11.48 -7.61
CA PHE A 45 15.36 11.59 -7.68
C PHE A 45 14.89 12.58 -8.76
N PRO A 46 14.20 12.11 -9.83
CA PRO A 46 13.69 13.01 -10.86
C PRO A 46 12.36 13.61 -10.41
N GLY A 47 12.38 14.92 -10.12
CA GLY A 47 11.17 15.66 -9.77
C GLY A 47 10.13 15.66 -10.90
N LYS A 48 8.86 15.50 -10.54
CA LYS A 48 7.63 15.47 -11.37
C LYS A 48 7.58 14.54 -12.59
N ASP A 49 8.66 13.81 -12.87
CA ASP A 49 8.84 13.00 -14.09
C ASP A 49 9.44 11.61 -13.75
N TYR A 50 9.21 11.06 -12.55
CA TYR A 50 9.50 9.63 -12.26
C TYR A 50 8.49 8.68 -12.93
N GLN A 51 8.25 8.94 -14.21
CA GLN A 51 7.81 7.96 -15.20
C GLN A 51 8.98 7.00 -15.50
N ALA A 52 9.59 6.42 -14.46
CA ALA A 52 10.51 5.30 -14.59
C ALA A 52 9.69 4.07 -15.01
N VAL A 53 9.34 4.05 -16.29
CA VAL A 53 8.55 2.98 -16.90
C VAL A 53 9.34 1.69 -16.77
N PHE A 54 8.84 0.83 -15.89
CA PHE A 54 8.90 -0.63 -15.93
C PHE A 54 9.66 -1.18 -17.17
N PRO A 55 10.79 -1.88 -17.00
CA PRO A 55 11.36 -2.39 -15.75
C PRO A 55 11.97 -1.30 -14.86
N PRO A 56 12.06 -1.52 -13.54
CA PRO A 56 12.83 -0.63 -12.67
C PRO A 56 14.33 -0.71 -13.00
N ALA A 57 15.05 0.39 -12.79
CA ALA A 57 16.49 0.46 -12.98
C ALA A 57 17.30 -0.19 -11.85
N ASP A 58 16.63 -0.59 -10.77
CA ASP A 58 17.23 -0.92 -9.47
C ASP A 58 16.27 -1.77 -8.60
N PHE A 59 16.81 -2.36 -7.54
CA PHE A 59 16.16 -3.37 -6.70
C PHE A 59 15.12 -2.78 -5.73
N ALA A 60 14.30 -3.66 -5.17
CA ALA A 60 13.44 -3.34 -4.04
C ALA A 60 14.12 -3.66 -2.69
N ALA A 61 13.45 -3.33 -1.58
CA ALA A 61 13.98 -3.51 -0.22
C ALA A 61 14.23 -4.99 0.19
N ASP A 62 13.78 -5.95 -0.62
CA ASP A 62 14.03 -7.39 -0.49
C ASP A 62 15.11 -7.92 -1.46
N GLY A 63 15.84 -7.02 -2.14
CA GLY A 63 16.78 -7.34 -3.21
C GLY A 63 16.11 -7.81 -4.51
N GLY A 64 14.78 -7.74 -4.58
CA GLY A 64 13.98 -8.33 -5.65
C GLY A 64 13.12 -7.31 -6.39
N VAL A 65 11.92 -7.77 -6.74
CA VAL A 65 10.96 -7.07 -7.60
C VAL A 65 9.57 -7.17 -6.96
N GLN A 66 8.99 -6.01 -6.63
CA GLN A 66 7.77 -5.93 -5.82
C GLN A 66 6.51 -6.47 -6.51
N TRP A 67 5.51 -6.82 -5.69
CA TRP A 67 4.19 -7.31 -6.11
C TRP A 67 3.51 -6.44 -7.20
N SER A 68 3.78 -5.13 -7.17
CA SER A 68 3.31 -4.13 -8.13
C SER A 68 3.75 -4.43 -9.57
N TRP A 69 4.93 -5.03 -9.76
CA TRP A 69 5.44 -5.45 -11.07
C TRP A 69 4.59 -6.55 -11.71
N TYR A 70 4.14 -7.52 -10.90
CA TYR A 70 3.32 -8.64 -11.37
C TYR A 70 1.92 -8.22 -11.82
N LEU A 71 1.41 -7.06 -11.36
CA LEU A 71 0.21 -6.45 -11.92
C LEU A 71 0.41 -6.00 -13.37
N GLY A 72 1.58 -5.41 -13.68
CA GLY A 72 1.97 -5.06 -15.05
C GLY A 72 2.08 -6.30 -15.91
N LEU A 73 2.86 -7.30 -15.45
CA LEU A 73 3.11 -8.54 -16.19
C LEU A 73 1.84 -9.36 -16.47
N TYR A 74 1.06 -9.71 -15.43
CA TYR A 74 -0.03 -10.69 -15.56
C TYR A 74 -1.39 -10.08 -15.88
N ALA A 75 -1.62 -8.79 -15.59
CA ALA A 75 -2.90 -8.12 -15.86
C ALA A 75 -2.80 -7.03 -16.95
N ASN A 76 -1.61 -6.76 -17.49
CA ASN A 76 -1.37 -5.74 -18.52
C ASN A 76 -1.87 -4.35 -18.11
N TYR A 77 -1.54 -3.95 -16.87
CA TYR A 77 -1.82 -2.62 -16.34
C TYR A 77 -0.59 -1.70 -16.43
N THR A 78 -0.82 -0.43 -16.79
CA THR A 78 0.17 0.63 -16.57
C THR A 78 0.29 0.90 -15.07
N ILE A 79 1.50 0.84 -14.51
CA ILE A 79 1.72 1.00 -13.06
C ILE A 79 2.34 2.36 -12.76
N TRP A 80 1.70 3.14 -11.91
CA TRP A 80 2.18 4.43 -11.41
C TRP A 80 2.50 4.30 -9.92
N ASN A 81 3.76 4.00 -9.59
CA ASN A 81 4.17 3.65 -8.23
C ASN A 81 4.82 4.83 -7.49
N TYR A 82 4.09 5.39 -6.51
CA TYR A 82 4.51 6.51 -5.65
C TYR A 82 5.02 6.07 -4.27
N ALA A 83 4.93 4.78 -3.94
CA ALA A 83 5.42 4.24 -2.67
C ALA A 83 6.92 4.51 -2.46
N VAL A 84 7.33 4.70 -1.20
CA VAL A 84 8.73 4.95 -0.80
C VAL A 84 9.09 4.11 0.42
N GLY A 85 10.21 3.39 0.35
CA GLY A 85 10.76 2.63 1.47
C GLY A 85 10.92 3.46 2.74
N GLY A 86 10.38 2.95 3.86
CA GLY A 86 10.36 3.65 5.14
C GLY A 86 9.30 4.75 5.28
N ALA A 87 8.39 4.93 4.31
CA ALA A 87 7.31 5.90 4.44
C ALA A 87 6.31 5.53 5.54
N VAL A 88 5.67 6.56 6.09
CA VAL A 88 4.60 6.47 7.10
C VAL A 88 3.27 6.94 6.53
N CYS A 89 2.16 6.64 7.22
CA CYS A 89 0.86 7.22 6.88
C CYS A 89 0.91 8.76 6.91
N SER A 90 1.36 9.35 8.04
CA SER A 90 1.61 10.79 8.12
C SER A 90 2.84 11.17 8.97
N ASN A 91 3.68 12.03 8.41
CA ASN A 91 4.79 12.69 9.10
C ASN A 91 4.34 13.65 10.21
N LYS A 92 3.05 14.05 10.22
CA LYS A 92 2.47 14.84 11.33
C LYS A 92 2.23 14.01 12.60
N LEU A 93 2.08 12.69 12.45
CA LEU A 93 1.81 11.76 13.56
C LEU A 93 3.06 10.94 13.93
N THR A 94 3.86 10.56 12.95
CA THR A 94 5.10 9.79 13.11
C THR A 94 6.21 10.43 12.26
N PRO A 95 6.90 11.49 12.74
CA PRO A 95 7.77 12.31 11.88
C PRO A 95 9.04 11.60 11.39
N LEU A 96 9.19 11.48 10.06
CA LEU A 96 10.40 11.03 9.38
C LEU A 96 10.85 12.10 8.37
N PHE A 97 11.70 13.03 8.82
CA PHE A 97 12.02 14.32 8.17
C PHE A 97 12.74 14.27 6.80
N ALA A 98 12.86 13.09 6.17
CA ALA A 98 13.46 12.91 4.85
C ALA A 98 12.68 11.94 3.93
N VAL A 99 11.53 11.43 4.36
CA VAL A 99 10.73 10.45 3.62
C VAL A 99 9.31 10.99 3.41
N PRO A 100 8.77 11.01 2.17
CA PRO A 100 7.41 11.45 1.90
C PRO A 100 6.39 10.49 2.53
N ASP A 101 5.43 11.05 3.27
CA ASP A 101 4.33 10.30 3.83
C ASP A 101 3.24 10.01 2.76
N VAL A 102 2.42 9.00 3.04
CA VAL A 102 1.33 8.58 2.14
C VAL A 102 0.24 9.65 2.03
N ILE A 103 -0.02 10.40 3.11
CA ILE A 103 -1.15 11.35 3.20
C ILE A 103 -0.86 12.72 2.58
N GLY A 104 0.41 13.16 2.61
CA GLY A 104 0.87 14.37 1.93
C GLY A 104 1.76 13.98 0.75
N GLY A 105 3.06 13.84 1.00
CA GLY A 105 4.10 13.91 -0.03
C GLY A 105 3.92 12.97 -1.22
N GLN A 106 3.48 11.71 -1.01
CA GLN A 106 3.27 10.78 -2.12
C GLN A 106 2.02 11.12 -2.95
N SER A 107 0.94 11.56 -2.31
CA SER A 107 -0.25 12.03 -3.03
C SER A 107 -0.04 13.38 -3.71
N ASP A 108 0.73 14.28 -3.10
CA ASP A 108 1.07 15.58 -3.66
C ASP A 108 1.87 15.42 -4.96
N TRP A 109 2.79 14.44 -5.02
CA TRP A 109 3.46 14.05 -6.26
C TRP A 109 2.51 13.51 -7.32
N PHE A 110 1.57 12.62 -6.97
CA PHE A 110 0.58 12.15 -7.95
C PHE A 110 -0.27 13.31 -8.50
N VAL A 111 -0.66 14.27 -7.63
CA VAL A 111 -1.38 15.47 -8.04
C VAL A 111 -0.51 16.34 -8.97
N GLN A 112 0.74 16.60 -8.59
CA GLN A 112 1.69 17.38 -9.40
C GLN A 112 1.90 16.79 -10.80
N ASP A 113 1.98 15.46 -10.91
CA ASP A 113 2.29 14.75 -12.14
C ASP A 113 1.09 14.66 -13.11
N HIS A 114 -0.14 14.60 -12.59
CA HIS A 114 -1.33 14.17 -13.35
C HIS A 114 -2.46 15.22 -13.46
N VAL A 115 -2.31 16.42 -12.89
CA VAL A 115 -3.44 17.33 -12.65
C VAL A 115 -3.15 18.78 -13.08
N SER A 116 -4.15 19.45 -13.66
CA SER A 116 -4.13 20.87 -13.99
C SER A 116 -5.55 21.50 -13.90
N HIS A 117 -5.62 22.83 -13.85
CA HIS A 117 -6.84 23.66 -14.01
C HIS A 117 -8.02 23.38 -13.05
N HIS A 118 -7.77 23.34 -11.74
CA HIS A 118 -8.80 23.26 -10.68
C HIS A 118 -9.71 22.01 -10.71
N THR A 119 -9.42 21.06 -11.58
CA THR A 119 -8.95 19.80 -11.01
C THR A 119 -7.80 20.14 -10.03
N LEU A 120 -8.18 20.14 -8.74
CA LEU A 120 -7.48 20.20 -7.46
C LEU A 120 -6.65 21.37 -6.92
N ASP A 121 -6.86 21.51 -5.60
CA ASP A 121 -5.98 21.79 -4.46
C ASP A 121 -6.73 21.30 -3.17
N MET A 122 -6.13 20.75 -2.09
CA MET A 122 -6.88 20.34 -0.86
C MET A 122 -6.05 20.06 0.44
N ASP A 123 -6.74 19.84 1.58
CA ASP A 123 -6.22 19.75 2.99
C ASP A 123 -7.04 18.71 3.85
N PRO A 124 -6.81 18.40 5.16
CA PRO A 124 -6.07 17.18 5.59
C PRO A 124 -6.72 16.30 6.70
N GLN A 125 -6.72 14.96 6.54
CA GLN A 125 -6.75 13.93 7.62
C GLN A 125 -6.97 12.48 7.10
N GLU A 126 -6.02 11.57 7.33
CA GLU A 126 -6.08 10.09 7.22
C GLU A 126 -6.79 9.45 6.01
N PHE A 127 -8.12 9.54 5.91
CA PHE A 127 -8.86 9.12 4.70
C PHE A 127 -8.91 10.20 3.61
N VAL A 128 -8.44 11.43 3.89
CA VAL A 128 -8.41 12.55 2.95
C VAL A 128 -7.71 12.23 1.65
N THR A 129 -6.64 11.42 1.62
CA THR A 129 -6.04 10.98 0.34
C THR A 129 -7.07 10.26 -0.56
N LEU A 130 -8.01 9.52 0.03
CA LEU A 130 -9.09 8.85 -0.71
C LEU A 130 -10.22 9.81 -1.07
N HIS A 131 -10.63 10.73 -0.17
CA HIS A 131 -11.61 11.78 -0.51
C HIS A 131 -11.07 12.73 -1.59
N ASN A 132 -9.77 13.02 -1.57
CA ASN A 132 -9.08 13.82 -2.58
C ASN A 132 -9.12 13.10 -3.93
N LEU A 133 -8.51 11.92 -4.02
CA LEU A 133 -8.54 11.12 -5.25
C LEU A 133 -9.99 10.89 -5.76
N HIS A 134 -10.99 10.78 -4.88
CA HIS A 134 -12.41 10.71 -5.24
C HIS A 134 -12.95 12.02 -5.82
N ALA A 135 -12.81 13.16 -5.15
CA ALA A 135 -13.23 14.44 -5.70
C ALA A 135 -12.49 14.74 -7.03
N PHE A 136 -11.34 14.12 -7.25
CA PHE A 136 -10.51 14.19 -8.46
C PHE A 136 -10.75 13.04 -9.45
N GLY A 137 -11.94 12.45 -9.41
CA GLY A 137 -12.45 11.57 -10.45
C GLY A 137 -12.01 10.10 -10.35
N ALA A 138 -11.15 9.72 -9.40
CA ALA A 138 -10.89 8.31 -9.14
C ALA A 138 -12.14 7.64 -8.52
N ARG A 139 -12.49 6.44 -9.00
CA ARG A 139 -13.73 5.74 -8.64
C ARG A 139 -13.51 4.30 -8.15
N ARG A 140 -12.25 3.87 -8.01
CA ARG A 140 -11.88 2.51 -7.60
C ARG A 140 -10.68 2.55 -6.67
N PHE A 141 -10.87 2.06 -5.45
CA PHE A 141 -9.89 2.13 -4.38
C PHE A 141 -9.75 0.77 -3.70
N ILE A 142 -8.51 0.34 -3.47
CA ILE A 142 -8.18 -0.89 -2.76
C ILE A 142 -7.23 -0.51 -1.63
N ILE A 143 -7.62 -0.79 -0.39
CA ILE A 143 -6.84 -0.49 0.80
C ILE A 143 -6.24 -1.78 1.32
N ASN A 144 -4.91 -1.89 1.32
CA ASN A 144 -4.22 -3.00 1.98
C ASN A 144 -4.52 -2.98 3.48
N LEU A 145 -4.71 -4.17 4.06
CA LEU A 145 -4.65 -4.33 5.50
C LEU A 145 -3.19 -4.55 5.93
N VAL A 146 -2.85 -4.11 7.14
CA VAL A 146 -1.55 -4.34 7.76
C VAL A 146 -1.31 -5.85 7.84
N ILE A 147 -0.17 -6.30 7.34
CA ILE A 147 0.24 -7.72 7.34
C ILE A 147 0.42 -8.23 8.81
N PRO A 148 0.51 -9.55 9.08
CA PRO A 148 0.77 -10.05 10.43
C PRO A 148 2.22 -9.77 10.86
N LEU A 149 2.50 -8.52 11.22
CA LEU A 149 3.84 -8.06 11.61
C LEU A 149 4.37 -8.84 12.82
N GLU A 150 3.50 -9.27 13.72
CA GLU A 150 3.82 -10.14 14.87
C GLU A 150 4.38 -11.52 14.50
N LEU A 151 4.25 -11.96 13.24
CA LEU A 151 4.86 -13.20 12.74
C LEU A 151 6.22 -12.97 12.05
N THR A 152 6.62 -11.71 11.82
CA THR A 152 7.96 -11.39 11.29
C THR A 152 9.03 -11.62 12.35
N ARG A 153 10.27 -11.93 11.94
CA ARG A 153 11.41 -12.12 12.86
C ARG A 153 11.63 -10.92 13.80
N LEU A 154 11.31 -9.70 13.35
CA LEU A 154 11.46 -8.45 14.09
C LEU A 154 10.52 -8.33 15.30
N TYR A 155 9.32 -8.94 15.24
CA TYR A 155 8.30 -8.86 16.31
C TYR A 155 7.91 -10.23 16.89
N ALA A 156 8.60 -11.30 16.52
CA ALA A 156 8.44 -12.63 17.09
C ALA A 156 8.76 -12.64 18.61
N PRO A 157 8.25 -13.61 19.40
CA PRO A 157 8.56 -13.71 20.84
C PRO A 157 10.03 -14.00 21.17
N THR A 158 10.84 -14.36 20.17
CA THR A 158 12.29 -14.61 20.26
C THR A 158 13.08 -13.70 19.31
N SER A 159 12.56 -12.51 19.00
CA SER A 159 13.19 -11.50 18.15
C SER A 159 14.59 -11.11 18.67
N ASP A 160 15.53 -11.01 17.74
CA ASP A 160 16.89 -10.56 18.02
C ASP A 160 16.94 -9.01 18.07
N PRO A 161 17.93 -8.40 18.75
CA PRO A 161 18.22 -6.97 18.58
C PRO A 161 18.53 -6.61 17.12
N THR A 162 18.29 -5.35 16.75
CA THR A 162 18.55 -4.82 15.39
C THR A 162 18.93 -3.34 15.45
N ILE A 163 19.52 -2.79 14.40
CA ILE A 163 19.76 -1.34 14.19
C ILE A 163 18.60 -0.42 14.60
N TYR A 164 17.34 -0.85 14.46
CA TYR A 164 16.16 -0.07 14.83
C TYR A 164 15.73 -0.26 16.30
N PHE A 165 16.02 -1.43 16.87
CA PHE A 165 15.68 -1.80 18.25
C PHE A 165 16.85 -2.60 18.88
N PRO A 166 18.00 -1.95 19.18
CA PRO A 166 19.20 -2.65 19.66
C PRO A 166 19.12 -3.02 21.16
N ALA A 167 18.12 -2.51 21.88
CA ALA A 167 17.91 -2.83 23.29
C ALA A 167 17.18 -4.19 23.45
N PRO A 168 17.70 -5.11 24.29
CA PRO A 168 16.97 -6.31 24.69
C PRO A 168 15.62 -5.97 25.32
N HIS A 169 14.58 -6.71 24.95
CA HIS A 169 13.20 -6.43 25.30
C HIS A 169 12.44 -7.71 25.68
N ASN A 170 11.32 -7.57 26.39
CA ASN A 170 10.47 -8.71 26.72
C ASN A 170 9.71 -9.18 25.47
N GLY A 171 10.22 -10.21 24.79
CA GLY A 171 9.67 -10.73 23.53
C GLY A 171 8.17 -11.08 23.60
N THR A 172 7.67 -11.57 24.74
CA THR A 172 6.23 -11.83 24.91
C THR A 172 5.40 -10.55 24.95
N GLN A 173 5.89 -9.49 25.59
CA GLN A 173 5.24 -8.18 25.59
C GLN A 173 5.36 -7.47 24.24
N TRP A 174 6.52 -7.58 23.60
CA TRP A 174 6.84 -7.03 22.28
C TRP A 174 5.92 -7.58 21.19
N ASN A 175 5.84 -8.92 21.09
CA ASN A 175 4.94 -9.62 20.18
C ASN A 175 3.47 -9.25 20.39
N LYS A 176 2.99 -9.27 21.65
CA LYS A 176 1.61 -8.88 21.98
C LYS A 176 1.31 -7.41 21.68
N ARG A 177 2.29 -6.51 21.81
CA ARG A 177 2.14 -5.10 21.43
C ARG A 177 1.94 -4.96 19.92
N MET A 178 2.71 -5.69 19.12
CA MET A 178 2.56 -5.67 17.66
C MET A 178 1.24 -6.30 17.21
N PHE A 179 0.88 -7.49 17.73
CA PHE A 179 -0.41 -8.13 17.46
C PHE A 179 -1.59 -7.18 17.76
N ASN A 180 -1.60 -6.53 18.92
CA ASN A 180 -2.65 -5.58 19.28
C ASN A 180 -2.68 -4.37 18.33
N PHE A 181 -1.52 -3.85 17.90
CA PHE A 181 -1.42 -2.75 16.93
C PHE A 181 -1.99 -3.15 15.57
N VAL A 182 -1.53 -4.28 14.99
CA VAL A 182 -1.99 -4.82 13.71
C VAL A 182 -3.50 -5.04 13.71
N HIS A 183 -4.04 -5.67 14.77
CA HIS A 183 -5.48 -5.92 14.88
C HIS A 183 -6.30 -4.65 15.07
N THR A 184 -5.80 -3.66 15.83
CA THR A 184 -6.47 -2.35 15.99
C THR A 184 -6.49 -1.57 14.68
N MET A 185 -5.35 -1.46 13.99
CA MET A 185 -5.25 -0.81 12.67
C MET A 185 -6.16 -1.50 11.65
N ASN A 186 -6.16 -2.83 11.61
CA ASN A 186 -7.02 -3.61 10.71
C ASN A 186 -8.51 -3.59 11.08
N ALA A 187 -8.88 -3.19 12.30
CA ALA A 187 -10.26 -2.87 12.65
C ALA A 187 -10.63 -1.46 12.15
N MET A 188 -9.76 -0.47 12.39
CA MET A 188 -9.96 0.92 11.95
C MET A 188 -10.05 1.06 10.43
N LEU A 189 -9.13 0.43 9.68
CA LEU A 189 -9.14 0.43 8.20
C LEU A 189 -10.42 -0.19 7.63
N ARG A 190 -10.89 -1.32 8.19
CA ARG A 190 -12.17 -1.93 7.80
C ARG A 190 -13.35 -1.00 8.14
N GLY A 191 -13.34 -0.35 9.30
CA GLY A 191 -14.36 0.62 9.73
C GLY A 191 -14.45 1.84 8.81
N GLY A 192 -13.31 2.47 8.49
CA GLY A 192 -13.26 3.62 7.57
C GLY A 192 -13.69 3.26 6.15
N VAL A 193 -13.27 2.10 5.64
CA VAL A 193 -13.74 1.59 4.33
C VAL A 193 -15.26 1.34 4.33
N LEU A 194 -15.85 0.88 5.44
CA LEU A 194 -17.31 0.76 5.55
C LEU A 194 -18.01 2.13 5.55
N ALA A 195 -17.46 3.13 6.27
CA ALA A 195 -17.98 4.49 6.28
C ALA A 195 -17.93 5.15 4.89
N LEU A 196 -16.80 5.06 4.19
CA LEU A 196 -16.63 5.58 2.83
C LEU A 196 -17.58 4.88 1.82
N ARG A 197 -17.85 3.57 1.99
CA ARG A 197 -18.84 2.84 1.18
C ARG A 197 -20.28 3.28 1.43
N GLU A 198 -20.58 3.85 2.59
CA GLU A 198 -21.88 4.45 2.90
C GLU A 198 -21.98 5.85 2.30
N GLU A 199 -20.98 6.70 2.57
CA GLU A 199 -20.86 8.07 2.04
C GLU A 199 -20.93 8.12 0.50
N TRP A 200 -20.22 7.21 -0.17
CA TRP A 200 -20.08 7.24 -1.62
C TRP A 200 -21.20 6.53 -2.38
N LYS A 201 -22.28 6.12 -1.71
CA LYS A 201 -23.48 5.57 -2.37
C LYS A 201 -24.01 6.53 -3.43
N GLY A 202 -24.28 6.00 -4.62
CA GLY A 202 -24.75 6.79 -5.77
C GLY A 202 -23.67 7.60 -6.52
N THR A 203 -22.48 7.81 -5.96
CA THR A 203 -21.39 8.56 -6.64
C THR A 203 -20.70 7.80 -7.78
N GLY A 204 -21.03 6.50 -7.94
CA GLY A 204 -20.34 5.58 -8.85
C GLY A 204 -18.95 5.13 -8.38
N ALA A 205 -18.48 5.59 -7.22
CA ALA A 205 -17.22 5.15 -6.64
C ALA A 205 -17.34 3.82 -5.88
N THR A 206 -16.22 3.12 -5.77
CA THR A 206 -16.08 1.86 -5.04
C THR A 206 -14.78 1.85 -4.26
N VAL A 207 -14.85 1.55 -2.96
CA VAL A 207 -13.69 1.31 -2.10
C VAL A 207 -13.86 -0.02 -1.37
N GLN A 208 -12.77 -0.76 -1.24
CA GLN A 208 -12.74 -2.07 -0.58
C GLN A 208 -11.37 -2.27 0.10
N THR A 209 -11.32 -3.15 1.09
CA THR A 209 -10.04 -3.66 1.59
C THR A 209 -9.57 -4.84 0.73
N PHE A 210 -8.26 -4.98 0.58
CA PHE A 210 -7.64 -6.28 0.34
C PHE A 210 -7.19 -6.82 1.70
N ASP A 211 -7.60 -8.04 2.06
CA ASP A 211 -7.26 -8.63 3.36
C ASP A 211 -5.85 -9.24 3.31
N THR A 212 -4.86 -8.36 3.18
CA THR A 212 -3.44 -8.68 3.05
C THR A 212 -2.92 -9.41 4.29
N TYR A 213 -3.48 -9.10 5.48
CA TYR A 213 -3.29 -9.90 6.70
C TYR A 213 -3.62 -11.37 6.45
N ARG A 214 -4.86 -11.68 6.04
CA ARG A 214 -5.30 -13.07 5.81
C ARG A 214 -4.61 -13.72 4.60
N PHE A 215 -4.14 -12.94 3.64
CA PHE A 215 -3.33 -13.43 2.52
C PHE A 215 -1.99 -13.99 3.02
N PHE A 216 -1.23 -13.22 3.81
CA PHE A 216 0.03 -13.68 4.40
C PHE A 216 -0.18 -14.80 5.43
N MET A 217 -1.23 -14.76 6.25
CA MET A 217 -1.56 -15.86 7.18
C MET A 217 -1.68 -17.21 6.45
N LYS A 218 -2.37 -17.27 5.30
CA LYS A 218 -2.50 -18.51 4.51
C LYS A 218 -1.15 -19.06 4.06
N MET A 219 -0.23 -18.19 3.65
CA MET A 219 1.13 -18.55 3.24
C MET A 219 1.94 -19.05 4.43
N TYR A 220 1.87 -18.38 5.57
CA TYR A 220 2.56 -18.79 6.80
C TYR A 220 2.05 -20.13 7.35
N GLU A 221 0.73 -20.36 7.29
CA GLU A 221 0.09 -21.59 7.76
C GLU A 221 0.28 -22.81 6.82
N ASN A 222 0.51 -22.59 5.52
CA ASN A 222 0.57 -23.64 4.50
C ASN A 222 1.67 -23.39 3.43
N PRO A 223 2.94 -23.17 3.82
CA PRO A 223 3.93 -22.54 2.94
C PRO A 223 4.28 -23.39 1.71
N ASP A 224 4.35 -24.72 1.82
CA ASP A 224 4.67 -25.60 0.68
C ASP A 224 3.60 -25.58 -0.44
N HIS A 225 2.39 -25.07 -0.17
CA HIS A 225 1.36 -24.88 -1.19
C HIS A 225 1.59 -23.61 -2.05
N PHE A 226 2.41 -22.67 -1.57
CA PHE A 226 2.75 -21.43 -2.27
C PHE A 226 4.19 -21.40 -2.79
N PHE A 227 5.11 -22.08 -2.11
CA PHE A 227 6.55 -22.05 -2.39
C PHE A 227 7.05 -23.40 -2.89
N ASN A 228 6.79 -23.71 -4.16
CA ASN A 228 7.22 -24.95 -4.83
C ASN A 228 8.72 -24.91 -5.23
N GLY A 229 9.59 -24.77 -4.23
CA GLY A 229 11.05 -24.71 -4.39
C GLY A 229 11.73 -26.09 -4.31
N THR A 230 13.06 -26.12 -4.49
CA THR A 230 13.88 -27.33 -4.36
C THR A 230 14.24 -27.68 -2.90
N ALA A 231 13.80 -26.87 -1.94
CA ALA A 231 13.97 -27.08 -0.51
C ALA A 231 12.61 -26.86 0.21
N PRO A 232 12.37 -27.50 1.37
CA PRO A 232 11.13 -27.32 2.13
C PRO A 232 10.90 -25.86 2.49
N ALA A 233 9.64 -25.40 2.45
CA ALA A 233 9.34 -23.99 2.62
C ALA A 233 9.45 -23.55 4.09
N ASN A 234 10.18 -22.46 4.35
CA ASN A 234 10.39 -21.93 5.70
C ASN A 234 9.72 -20.54 5.85
N ALA A 235 8.67 -20.47 6.67
CA ALA A 235 7.93 -19.24 6.95
C ALA A 235 8.30 -18.56 8.29
N THR A 236 9.25 -19.12 9.07
CA THR A 236 9.60 -18.64 10.43
C THR A 236 11.04 -18.16 10.56
N GLY A 237 11.91 -18.51 9.61
CA GLY A 237 13.26 -17.98 9.48
C GLY A 237 13.34 -16.64 8.74
N HIS A 238 14.53 -16.33 8.25
CA HIS A 238 14.82 -15.20 7.37
C HIS A 238 15.50 -15.71 6.08
N CYS A 239 15.32 -15.02 4.96
CA CYS A 239 16.08 -15.29 3.73
C CYS A 239 17.50 -14.73 3.80
N HIS A 240 17.67 -13.59 4.47
CA HIS A 240 18.94 -12.96 4.76
C HIS A 240 18.92 -12.31 6.14
N GLN A 241 20.06 -12.31 6.84
CA GLN A 241 20.25 -11.67 8.14
C GLN A 241 21.66 -11.07 8.16
N CYS A 242 21.76 -9.82 8.61
CA CYS A 242 23.04 -9.13 8.67
C CYS A 242 23.99 -9.86 9.65
N PRO A 243 25.26 -10.12 9.28
CA PRO A 243 26.26 -10.77 10.16
C PRO A 243 26.52 -9.99 11.45
N ASP A 244 26.23 -8.69 11.42
CA ASP A 244 26.22 -7.77 12.54
C ASP A 244 24.84 -7.10 12.57
N PRO A 245 24.02 -7.31 13.61
CA PRO A 245 22.66 -6.76 13.67
C PRO A 245 22.64 -5.25 13.93
N ASP A 246 23.77 -4.65 14.33
CA ASP A 246 23.91 -3.23 14.68
C ASP A 246 24.65 -2.42 13.58
N ASP A 247 25.11 -3.05 12.49
CA ASP A 247 25.77 -2.38 11.36
C ASP A 247 25.13 -2.74 10.01
N PHE A 248 24.33 -1.81 9.49
CA PHE A 248 23.66 -1.96 8.20
C PHE A 248 24.62 -2.06 7.01
N GLN A 249 25.86 -1.58 7.12
CA GLN A 249 26.85 -1.66 6.04
C GLN A 249 27.37 -3.08 5.83
N LYS A 250 27.22 -3.96 6.84
CA LYS A 250 27.55 -5.38 6.74
C LYS A 250 26.38 -6.24 6.21
N CYS A 251 25.20 -5.66 5.96
CA CYS A 251 24.01 -6.39 5.51
C CYS A 251 24.05 -6.91 4.07
N GLY A 252 25.07 -6.60 3.26
CA GLY A 252 25.35 -7.30 2.00
C GLY A 252 24.21 -7.30 0.96
N MET A 253 23.52 -6.17 0.81
CA MET A 253 22.54 -5.92 -0.27
C MET A 253 23.25 -5.29 -1.49
#